data_AF-A0A6P4YRN6-F1
#
_entry.id   AF-A0A6P4YRN6-F1
#
_cell.length_a   1.000
_cell.length_b   1.000
_cell.length_c   1.000
_cell.angle_alpha   90.00
_cell.angle_beta   90.00
_cell.angle_gamma   90.00
#
_symmetry.space_group_name_H-M   'P 1'
#
loop_
_entity.id
_entity.type
_entity.pdbx_description
1 polymer ?
#
loop_
_entity_poly.entity_id
_entity_poly.type
_entity_poly.pdbx_seq_one_letter_code
_entity_poly.pdbx_strand_id
1 'polypeptide(L)'
;MQSSTATMSKTNSIIPVLKLQTPRCCAALKFTVAFIIVAAILLLIGALAPLSAPPAKNSTDWERLHFLFNELGSNHGEDAISFAISSLTLLGMLALITYTAYGMTALPFTWIKGVRAAKRERLEVCEDREELEERRNRIHVKYQDGRRMTSRDRRDMDDLDEKLRLLRRRERHLLSAERSWLNKCFIVCRPFQMVFGIVFILLALIIFVSLLLSCIDRILHGLGYKMGYALPKPQLPNPVDIVMVNTQKVFPLDYILISAIIMYWVFCSMAGIKQMGIWFFWIRMYKIRVQRTRPQALLFMCMILMLIVLTNNIMLYTLSPQYVTFGSQHYWQNGTNHATNETFATLVPCNLNATQG
;
A
#
# COMPACT_ATOMS: atom_id res chain seq x y z
N MET A 1 -38.50 33.26 -43.55
CA MET A 1 -39.13 32.80 -42.29
C MET A 1 -38.55 31.42 -41.91
N GLN A 2 -37.28 31.35 -41.51
CA GLN A 2 -36.63 30.06 -41.20
C GLN A 2 -35.34 30.32 -40.40
N SER A 3 -35.46 30.91 -39.20
CA SER A 3 -34.28 31.14 -38.35
C SER A 3 -34.60 31.15 -36.85
N SER A 4 -35.70 30.54 -36.41
CA SER A 4 -36.12 30.60 -35.00
C SER A 4 -36.26 29.24 -34.31
N THR A 5 -35.96 28.13 -34.98
CA THR A 5 -36.17 26.76 -34.44
C THR A 5 -34.88 26.07 -33.98
N ALA A 6 -33.69 26.60 -34.28
CA ALA A 6 -32.42 25.94 -33.93
C ALA A 6 -31.95 26.21 -32.48
N THR A 7 -32.37 27.31 -31.86
CA THR A 7 -31.96 27.67 -30.49
C THR A 7 -32.76 26.93 -29.41
N MET A 8 -33.98 26.47 -29.70
CA MET A 8 -34.83 25.81 -28.71
C MET A 8 -34.51 24.31 -28.49
N SER A 9 -33.87 23.65 -29.46
CA SER A 9 -33.51 22.22 -29.34
C SER A 9 -32.25 22.00 -28.46
N LYS A 10 -31.32 22.97 -28.47
CA LYS A 10 -30.08 22.87 -27.69
C LYS A 10 -30.32 23.02 -26.18
N THR A 11 -31.29 23.84 -25.77
CA THR A 11 -31.62 24.05 -24.35
C THR A 11 -32.32 22.83 -23.74
N ASN A 12 -33.18 22.13 -24.50
CA ASN A 12 -33.90 20.95 -24.02
C ASN A 12 -33.05 19.68 -23.88
N SER A 13 -31.86 19.62 -24.48
CA SER A 13 -30.91 18.50 -24.30
C SER A 13 -29.91 18.72 -23.16
N ILE A 14 -29.68 19.97 -22.75
CA ILE A 14 -28.77 20.32 -21.64
C ILE A 14 -29.47 20.18 -20.28
N ILE A 15 -30.74 20.57 -20.19
CA ILE A 15 -31.54 20.51 -18.94
C ILE A 15 -31.62 19.09 -18.33
N PRO A 16 -31.87 17.99 -19.08
CA PRO A 16 -31.91 16.65 -18.50
C PRO A 16 -30.52 16.13 -18.08
N VAL A 17 -29.45 16.55 -18.76
CA VAL A 17 -28.07 16.19 -18.38
C VAL A 17 -27.66 16.93 -17.10
N LEU A 18 -28.04 18.20 -16.97
CA LEU A 18 -27.80 19.00 -15.74
C LEU A 18 -28.59 18.46 -14.54
N LYS A 19 -29.85 18.08 -14.73
CA LYS A 19 -30.71 17.47 -13.68
C LYS A 19 -30.21 16.11 -13.20
N LEU A 20 -29.50 15.35 -14.04
CA LEU A 20 -28.88 14.08 -13.65
C LEU A 20 -27.53 14.29 -12.93
N GLN A 21 -26.87 15.43 -13.16
CA GLN A 21 -25.57 15.77 -12.58
C GLN A 21 -25.71 16.39 -11.17
N THR A 22 -26.74 17.20 -10.91
CA THR A 22 -26.99 17.84 -9.60
C THR A 22 -27.06 16.89 -8.39
N PRO A 23 -27.73 15.73 -8.43
CA PRO A 23 -27.70 14.80 -7.29
C PRO A 23 -26.31 14.17 -7.09
N ARG A 24 -25.50 14.03 -8.15
CA ARG A 24 -24.13 13.50 -8.09
C ARG A 24 -23.15 14.55 -7.54
N CYS A 25 -23.31 15.81 -7.94
CA CYS A 25 -22.58 16.95 -7.39
C CYS A 25 -22.93 17.17 -5.91
N CYS A 26 -24.22 17.13 -5.53
CA CYS A 26 -24.63 17.22 -4.13
C CYS A 26 -24.13 16.05 -3.28
N ALA A 27 -24.06 14.83 -3.81
CA ALA A 27 -23.46 13.70 -3.11
C ALA A 27 -21.94 13.88 -2.94
N ALA A 28 -21.24 14.28 -4.00
CA ALA A 28 -19.81 14.59 -3.93
C ALA A 28 -19.53 15.71 -2.92
N LEU A 29 -20.35 16.77 -2.92
CA LEU A 29 -20.24 17.91 -2.00
C LEU A 29 -20.50 17.49 -0.54
N LYS A 30 -21.42 16.55 -0.29
CA LYS A 30 -21.61 15.94 1.03
C LYS A 30 -20.37 15.19 1.51
N PHE A 31 -19.71 14.42 0.65
CA PHE A 31 -18.49 13.70 1.02
C PHE A 31 -17.27 14.62 1.20
N THR A 32 -17.14 15.67 0.38
CA THR A 32 -16.08 16.67 0.59
C THR A 32 -16.32 17.49 1.84
N VAL A 33 -17.57 17.86 2.15
CA VAL A 33 -17.91 18.54 3.40
C VAL A 33 -17.65 17.63 4.61
N ALA A 34 -18.00 16.35 4.55
CA ALA A 34 -17.66 15.41 5.61
C ALA A 34 -16.13 15.30 5.83
N PHE A 35 -15.35 15.22 4.75
CA PHE A 35 -13.89 15.23 4.84
C PHE A 35 -13.35 16.54 5.42
N ILE A 36 -13.86 17.70 4.98
CA ILE A 36 -13.47 19.02 5.50
C ILE A 36 -13.82 19.13 6.99
N ILE A 37 -14.97 18.62 7.42
CA ILE A 37 -15.37 18.60 8.83
C ILE A 37 -14.41 17.74 9.64
N VAL A 38 -14.06 16.53 9.16
CA VAL A 38 -13.09 15.66 9.85
C VAL A 38 -11.71 16.32 9.90
N ALA A 39 -11.25 16.91 8.81
CA ALA A 39 -9.98 17.64 8.75
C ALA A 39 -9.98 18.87 9.68
N ALA A 40 -11.07 19.63 9.71
CA ALA A 40 -11.25 20.77 10.58
C ALA A 40 -11.28 20.34 12.05
N ILE A 41 -11.95 19.23 12.39
CA ILE A 41 -11.94 18.67 13.75
C ILE A 41 -10.52 18.23 14.14
N LEU A 42 -9.78 17.55 13.25
CA LEU A 42 -8.41 17.14 13.54
C LEU A 42 -7.47 18.34 13.73
N LEU A 43 -7.59 19.37 12.90
CA LEU A 43 -6.79 20.59 13.02
C LEU A 43 -7.20 21.43 14.23
N LEU A 44 -8.50 21.50 14.57
CA LEU A 44 -8.96 22.17 15.78
C LEU A 44 -8.47 21.43 17.02
N ILE A 45 -8.57 20.10 17.08
CA ILE A 45 -8.01 19.33 18.20
C ILE A 45 -6.50 19.55 18.30
N GLY A 46 -5.77 19.58 17.17
CA GLY A 46 -4.33 19.87 17.17
C GLY A 46 -3.99 21.28 17.62
N ALA A 47 -4.80 22.28 17.25
CA ALA A 47 -4.63 23.67 17.65
C ALA A 47 -5.08 23.95 19.10
N LEU A 48 -6.04 23.17 19.62
CA LEU A 48 -6.58 23.30 20.97
C LEU A 48 -5.94 22.34 21.98
N ALA A 49 -5.14 21.36 21.55
CA ALA A 49 -4.38 20.51 22.44
C ALA A 49 -3.17 21.31 22.96
N PRO A 50 -3.16 21.73 24.24
CA PRO A 50 -2.04 22.51 24.76
C PRO A 50 -0.83 21.59 24.90
N LEU A 51 0.15 21.74 24.00
CA LEU A 51 1.49 21.17 24.18
C LEU A 51 2.31 21.95 25.23
N SER A 52 1.82 23.12 25.66
CA SER A 52 2.43 23.97 26.68
C SER A 52 1.44 24.29 27.82
N ALA A 53 1.96 24.39 29.05
CA ALA A 53 1.15 24.54 30.26
C ALA A 53 0.28 25.81 30.26
N PRO A 54 -0.99 25.75 30.72
CA PRO A 54 -1.89 26.90 30.68
C PRO A 54 -1.51 27.98 31.72
N PRO A 55 -1.73 29.28 31.42
CA PRO A 55 -1.59 30.35 32.40
C PRO A 55 -2.78 30.38 33.39
N ALA A 56 -2.56 31.06 34.52
CA ALA A 56 -3.39 30.99 35.72
C ALA A 56 -4.89 31.32 35.51
N LYS A 57 -5.73 30.56 36.22
CA LYS A 57 -7.18 30.80 36.44
C LYS A 57 -7.42 32.27 36.83
N ASN A 58 -7.91 33.12 35.92
CA ASN A 58 -8.80 34.27 36.17
C ASN A 58 -9.00 35.13 34.90
N SER A 59 -9.61 34.56 33.85
CA SER A 59 -9.97 35.33 32.64
C SER A 59 -11.29 34.86 32.05
N THR A 60 -12.01 35.79 31.42
CA THR A 60 -13.31 35.54 30.79
C THR A 60 -13.17 34.67 29.54
N ASP A 61 -14.17 33.85 29.23
CA ASP A 61 -14.08 32.86 28.13
C ASP A 61 -13.89 33.52 26.75
N TRP A 62 -14.33 34.78 26.58
CA TRP A 62 -14.14 35.55 25.36
C TRP A 62 -12.71 36.07 25.17
N GLU A 63 -12.03 36.51 26.24
CA GLU A 63 -10.61 36.88 26.17
C GLU A 63 -9.72 35.67 25.93
N ARG A 64 -10.08 34.50 26.47
CA ARG A 64 -9.42 33.24 26.14
C ARG A 64 -9.56 32.91 24.66
N LEU A 65 -10.75 33.09 24.09
CA LEU A 65 -11.00 32.87 22.67
C LEU A 65 -10.20 33.84 21.78
N HIS A 66 -10.12 35.11 22.16
CA HIS A 66 -9.36 36.12 21.43
C HIS A 66 -7.84 35.94 21.55
N PHE A 67 -7.36 35.54 22.73
CA PHE A 67 -5.98 35.17 23.00
C PHE A 67 -5.58 33.92 22.19
N LEU A 68 -6.42 32.88 22.19
CA LEU A 68 -6.25 31.68 21.38
C LEU A 68 -6.20 31.99 19.87
N PHE A 69 -7.08 32.86 19.35
CA PHE A 69 -7.04 33.25 17.92
C PHE A 69 -5.78 34.06 17.55
N ASN A 70 -5.31 34.92 18.45
CA ASN A 70 -4.10 35.73 18.23
C ASN A 70 -2.81 34.88 18.33
N GLU A 71 -2.83 33.83 19.15
CA GLU A 71 -1.71 32.91 19.35
C GLU A 71 -1.70 31.74 18.35
N LEU A 72 -2.87 31.38 17.78
CA LEU A 72 -3.00 30.54 16.58
C LEU A 72 -2.31 31.17 15.36
N GLY A 73 -2.33 32.50 15.26
CA GLY A 73 -1.72 33.24 14.15
C GLY A 73 -0.20 33.35 14.21
N SER A 74 0.44 33.10 15.37
CA SER A 74 1.86 33.35 15.57
C SER A 74 2.72 32.07 15.48
N ASN A 75 2.40 30.98 16.20
CA ASN A 75 3.22 29.74 16.22
C ASN A 75 2.44 28.39 16.32
N HIS A 76 1.17 28.36 16.73
CA HIS A 76 0.43 27.08 16.92
C HIS A 76 -0.04 26.40 15.62
N GLY A 77 0.12 27.05 14.46
CA GLY A 77 -0.10 26.40 13.16
C GLY A 77 0.83 25.20 12.94
N GLU A 78 2.08 25.29 13.41
CA GLU A 78 3.05 24.19 13.35
C GLU A 78 2.61 23.03 14.25
N ASP A 79 2.15 23.31 15.46
CA ASP A 79 1.62 22.33 16.40
C ASP A 79 0.36 21.62 15.86
N ALA A 80 -0.56 22.38 15.25
CA ALA A 80 -1.76 21.80 14.64
C ALA A 80 -1.41 20.89 13.44
N ILE A 81 -0.45 21.29 12.62
CA ILE A 81 0.04 20.49 11.48
C ILE A 81 0.76 19.23 11.97
N SER A 82 1.64 19.34 12.96
CA SER A 82 2.37 18.20 13.52
C SER A 82 1.42 17.18 14.17
N PHE A 83 0.39 17.65 14.87
CA PHE A 83 -0.69 16.79 15.39
C PHE A 83 -1.48 16.12 14.27
N ALA A 84 -1.86 16.85 13.22
CA ALA A 84 -2.57 16.29 12.07
C ALA A 84 -1.73 15.20 11.37
N ILE A 85 -0.44 15.45 11.12
CA ILE A 85 0.49 14.46 10.57
C ILE A 85 0.61 13.25 11.49
N SER A 86 0.71 13.46 12.80
CA SER A 86 0.79 12.37 13.80
C SER A 86 -0.48 11.51 13.83
N SER A 87 -1.66 12.12 13.74
CA SER A 87 -2.93 11.39 13.69
C SER A 87 -3.12 10.60 12.39
N LEU A 88 -2.74 11.18 11.24
CA LEU A 88 -2.79 10.51 9.94
C LEU A 88 -1.76 9.38 9.84
N THR A 89 -0.57 9.56 10.40
CA THR A 89 0.47 8.53 10.44
C THR A 89 0.11 7.42 11.40
N LEU A 90 -0.58 7.70 12.52
CA LEU A 90 -1.15 6.65 13.38
C LEU A 90 -2.16 5.79 12.60
N LEU A 91 -3.08 6.42 11.87
CA LEU A 91 -4.02 5.69 11.01
C LEU A 91 -3.31 4.91 9.90
N GLY A 92 -2.29 5.52 9.29
CA GLY A 92 -1.46 4.89 8.27
C GLY A 92 -0.60 3.75 8.80
N MET A 93 -0.15 3.78 10.05
CA MET A 93 0.54 2.67 10.73
C MET A 93 -0.38 1.46 10.88
N LEU A 94 -1.64 1.65 11.27
CA LEU A 94 -2.61 0.56 11.30
C LEU A 94 -2.83 -0.05 9.90
N ALA A 95 -2.91 0.81 8.87
CA ALA A 95 -2.98 0.37 7.48
C ALA A 95 -1.70 -0.36 7.02
N LEU A 96 -0.53 0.09 7.45
CA LEU A 96 0.77 -0.51 7.12
C LEU A 96 0.89 -1.90 7.76
N ILE A 97 0.55 -2.04 9.05
CA ILE A 97 0.57 -3.33 9.76
C ILE A 97 -0.39 -4.32 9.08
N THR A 98 -1.59 -3.89 8.72
CA THR A 98 -2.58 -4.79 8.11
C THR A 98 -2.25 -5.14 6.66
N TYR A 99 -1.97 -4.15 5.81
CA TYR A 99 -1.81 -4.35 4.38
C TYR A 99 -0.36 -4.59 3.95
N THR A 100 0.62 -3.86 4.49
CA THR A 100 2.03 -4.02 4.10
C THR A 100 2.63 -5.29 4.66
N ALA A 101 2.36 -5.65 5.93
CA ALA A 101 2.87 -6.91 6.50
C ALA A 101 2.30 -8.14 5.78
N TYR A 102 0.99 -8.15 5.51
CA TYR A 102 0.37 -9.18 4.69
C TYR A 102 0.93 -9.17 3.26
N GLY A 103 1.14 -7.98 2.68
CA GLY A 103 1.75 -7.79 1.37
C GLY A 103 3.18 -8.32 1.24
N MET A 104 4.02 -8.12 2.25
CA MET A 104 5.41 -8.59 2.28
C MET A 104 5.52 -10.11 2.22
N THR A 105 4.54 -10.83 2.76
CA THR A 105 4.48 -12.29 2.64
C THR A 105 3.78 -12.70 1.35
N ALA A 106 2.63 -12.12 1.04
CA ALA A 106 1.79 -12.53 -0.08
C ALA A 106 2.40 -12.23 -1.46
N LEU A 107 3.15 -11.14 -1.62
CA LEU A 107 3.80 -10.75 -2.88
C LEU A 107 4.79 -11.82 -3.37
N PRO A 108 5.83 -12.20 -2.61
CA PRO A 108 6.77 -13.23 -3.06
C PRO A 108 6.08 -14.58 -3.28
N PHE A 109 5.14 -14.98 -2.42
CA PHE A 109 4.39 -16.23 -2.62
C PHE A 109 3.58 -16.25 -3.91
N THR A 110 2.95 -15.13 -4.30
CA THR A 110 2.24 -15.05 -5.57
C THR A 110 3.16 -15.07 -6.78
N TRP A 111 4.36 -14.50 -6.68
CA TRP A 111 5.35 -14.55 -7.75
C TRP A 111 5.96 -15.95 -7.90
N ILE A 112 6.27 -16.62 -6.78
CA ILE A 112 6.77 -18.00 -6.76
C ILE A 112 5.69 -18.98 -7.26
N LYS A 113 4.44 -18.85 -6.78
CA LYS A 113 3.36 -19.73 -7.26
C LYS A 113 3.00 -19.47 -8.72
N GLY A 114 2.97 -18.20 -9.15
CA GLY A 114 2.78 -17.81 -10.55
C GLY A 114 1.57 -18.47 -11.26
N VAL A 115 1.54 -18.38 -12.59
CA VAL A 115 0.48 -18.92 -13.49
C VAL A 115 0.30 -20.45 -13.40
N ARG A 116 1.06 -21.15 -12.52
CA ARG A 116 0.76 -22.55 -12.18
C ARG A 116 -0.67 -22.71 -11.71
N ALA A 117 -1.26 -21.69 -11.07
CA ALA A 117 -2.70 -21.71 -10.76
C ALA A 117 -3.57 -21.84 -12.01
N ALA A 118 -3.30 -21.10 -13.10
CA ALA A 118 -4.10 -21.19 -14.33
C ALA A 118 -3.82 -22.46 -15.14
N LYS A 119 -2.58 -22.95 -15.16
CA LYS A 119 -2.24 -24.25 -15.78
C LYS A 119 -2.82 -25.42 -14.99
N ARG A 120 -2.78 -25.34 -13.66
CA ARG A 120 -3.40 -26.32 -12.75
C ARG A 120 -4.92 -26.26 -12.84
N GLU A 121 -5.51 -25.07 -12.87
CA GLU A 121 -6.94 -24.87 -13.11
C GLU A 121 -7.36 -25.42 -14.49
N ARG A 122 -6.52 -25.27 -15.52
CA ARG A 122 -6.75 -25.92 -16.82
C ARG A 122 -6.68 -27.44 -16.73
N LEU A 123 -5.70 -27.97 -15.98
CA LEU A 123 -5.55 -29.41 -15.78
C LEU A 123 -6.75 -30.00 -15.03
N GLU A 124 -7.17 -29.36 -13.94
CA GLU A 124 -8.38 -29.71 -13.16
C GLU A 124 -9.63 -29.66 -14.07
N VAL A 125 -9.82 -28.60 -14.85
CA VAL A 125 -10.94 -28.49 -15.81
C VAL A 125 -10.86 -29.56 -16.92
N CYS A 126 -9.67 -30.01 -17.30
CA CYS A 126 -9.48 -31.06 -18.30
C CYS A 126 -9.83 -32.45 -17.74
N GLU A 127 -9.43 -32.72 -16.49
CA GLU A 127 -9.76 -33.94 -15.75
C GLU A 127 -11.28 -34.04 -15.50
N ASP A 128 -11.89 -32.96 -14.99
CA ASP A 128 -13.35 -32.88 -14.81
C ASP A 128 -14.12 -33.14 -16.11
N ARG A 129 -13.59 -32.64 -17.24
CA ARG A 129 -14.19 -32.84 -18.57
C ARG A 129 -14.09 -34.31 -18.99
N GLU A 130 -12.95 -34.95 -18.77
CA GLU A 130 -12.72 -36.35 -19.13
C GLU A 130 -13.64 -37.29 -18.33
N GLU A 131 -13.79 -37.06 -17.02
CA GLU A 131 -14.71 -37.83 -16.18
C GLU A 131 -16.17 -37.71 -16.67
N LEU A 132 -16.62 -36.51 -17.02
CA LEU A 132 -17.97 -36.29 -17.54
C LEU A 132 -18.16 -36.89 -18.93
N GLU A 133 -17.16 -36.85 -19.81
CA GLU A 133 -17.20 -37.49 -21.13
C GLU A 133 -17.25 -39.02 -20.99
N GLU A 134 -16.51 -39.61 -20.04
CA GLU A 134 -16.62 -41.03 -19.72
C GLU A 134 -18.02 -41.39 -19.22
N ARG A 135 -18.58 -40.60 -18.31
CA ARG A 135 -19.92 -40.84 -17.78
C ARG A 135 -20.99 -40.76 -18.87
N ARG A 136 -20.86 -39.79 -19.77
CA ARG A 136 -21.70 -39.68 -20.98
C ARG A 136 -21.54 -40.90 -21.89
N ASN A 137 -20.30 -41.37 -22.11
CA ASN A 137 -20.04 -42.56 -22.92
C ASN A 137 -20.59 -43.85 -22.29
N ARG A 138 -20.53 -44.00 -20.96
CA ARG A 138 -21.13 -45.15 -20.26
C ARG A 138 -22.64 -45.23 -20.47
N ILE A 139 -23.32 -44.08 -20.39
CA ILE A 139 -24.76 -44.02 -20.69
C ILE A 139 -24.98 -44.32 -22.18
N HIS A 140 -24.16 -43.77 -23.08
CA HIS A 140 -24.28 -44.00 -24.52
C HIS A 140 -24.13 -45.48 -24.89
N VAL A 141 -23.11 -46.17 -24.36
CA VAL A 141 -22.87 -47.61 -24.58
C VAL A 141 -24.02 -48.46 -24.07
N LYS A 142 -24.62 -48.12 -22.91
CA LYS A 142 -25.79 -48.83 -22.36
C LYS A 142 -27.00 -48.84 -23.32
N TYR A 143 -27.11 -47.84 -24.19
CA TYR A 143 -28.20 -47.70 -25.16
C TYR A 143 -27.75 -47.93 -26.62
N GLN A 144 -26.52 -48.40 -26.84
CA GLN A 144 -25.97 -48.64 -28.18
C GLN A 144 -26.70 -49.74 -28.95
N ASP A 145 -27.33 -50.69 -28.24
CA ASP A 145 -28.15 -51.78 -28.81
C ASP A 145 -29.50 -51.31 -29.39
N GLY A 146 -29.78 -50.01 -29.45
CA GLY A 146 -31.05 -49.46 -29.96
C GLY A 146 -32.21 -49.46 -28.96
N ARG A 147 -31.96 -49.75 -27.67
CA ARG A 147 -32.97 -49.68 -26.62
C ARG A 147 -33.43 -48.24 -26.38
N ARG A 148 -34.73 -48.02 -26.16
CA ARG A 148 -35.25 -46.70 -25.79
C ARG A 148 -34.67 -46.24 -24.45
N MET A 149 -34.15 -45.02 -24.44
CA MET A 149 -33.55 -44.37 -23.28
C MET A 149 -34.60 -44.08 -22.20
N THR A 150 -34.30 -44.39 -20.94
CA THR A 150 -35.20 -44.11 -19.81
C THR A 150 -35.28 -42.59 -19.57
N SER A 151 -36.45 -42.08 -19.15
CA SER A 151 -36.67 -40.64 -18.88
C SER A 151 -35.76 -40.01 -17.81
N ARG A 152 -35.13 -40.84 -16.97
CA ARG A 152 -34.10 -40.43 -15.99
C ARG A 152 -32.75 -40.27 -16.69
N ASP A 153 -32.28 -41.32 -17.36
CA ASP A 153 -31.02 -41.30 -18.11
C ASP A 153 -31.00 -40.19 -19.18
N ARG A 154 -32.16 -39.87 -19.78
CA ARG A 154 -32.30 -38.74 -20.72
C ARG A 154 -32.02 -37.38 -20.05
N ARG A 155 -32.56 -37.14 -18.86
CA ARG A 155 -32.30 -35.92 -18.08
C ARG A 155 -30.84 -35.85 -17.61
N ASP A 156 -30.30 -36.98 -17.17
CA ASP A 156 -28.89 -37.05 -16.75
C ASP A 156 -27.95 -36.74 -17.92
N MET A 157 -28.30 -37.18 -19.14
CA MET A 157 -27.55 -36.81 -20.35
C MET A 157 -27.64 -35.32 -20.70
N ASP A 158 -28.82 -34.73 -20.60
CA ASP A 158 -28.98 -33.29 -20.85
C ASP A 158 -28.16 -32.45 -19.84
N ASP A 159 -28.13 -32.83 -18.56
CA ASP A 159 -27.32 -32.18 -17.52
C ASP A 159 -25.80 -32.37 -17.75
N LEU A 160 -25.38 -33.56 -18.16
CA LEU A 160 -23.99 -33.85 -18.54
C LEU A 160 -23.55 -32.97 -19.72
N ASP A 161 -24.39 -32.83 -20.74
CA ASP A 161 -24.08 -32.00 -21.91
C ASP A 161 -23.98 -30.51 -21.56
N GLU A 162 -24.83 -30.01 -20.66
CA GLU A 162 -24.76 -28.62 -20.21
C GLU A 162 -23.46 -28.35 -19.43
N LYS A 163 -23.09 -29.24 -18.50
CA LYS A 163 -21.82 -29.15 -17.75
C LYS A 163 -20.60 -29.20 -18.69
N LEU A 164 -20.60 -30.10 -19.67
CA LEU A 164 -19.54 -30.19 -20.67
C LEU A 164 -19.41 -28.91 -21.52
N ARG A 165 -20.53 -28.28 -21.90
CA ARG A 165 -20.50 -26.99 -22.63
C ARG A 165 -19.88 -25.87 -21.78
N LEU A 166 -20.20 -25.81 -20.50
CA LEU A 166 -19.64 -24.82 -19.57
C LEU A 166 -18.14 -25.01 -19.37
N LEU A 167 -17.69 -26.23 -19.11
CA LEU A 167 -16.26 -26.57 -18.97
C LEU A 167 -15.49 -26.27 -20.26
N ARG A 168 -16.02 -26.66 -21.42
CA ARG A 168 -15.39 -26.38 -22.73
C ARG A 168 -15.31 -24.89 -23.04
N ARG A 169 -16.24 -24.06 -22.55
CA ARG A 169 -16.13 -22.59 -22.64
C ARG A 169 -15.01 -22.07 -21.73
N ARG A 170 -14.94 -22.54 -20.48
CA ARG A 170 -13.88 -22.17 -19.52
C ARG A 170 -12.49 -22.56 -20.02
N GLU A 171 -12.35 -23.78 -20.53
CA GLU A 171 -11.11 -24.29 -21.13
C GLU A 171 -10.66 -23.43 -22.32
N ARG A 172 -11.57 -23.04 -23.23
CA ARG A 172 -11.24 -22.15 -24.35
C ARG A 172 -10.74 -20.78 -23.89
N HIS A 173 -11.29 -20.22 -22.81
CA HIS A 173 -10.79 -18.98 -22.21
C HIS A 173 -9.38 -19.16 -21.61
N LEU A 174 -9.15 -20.26 -20.91
CA LEU A 174 -7.83 -20.59 -20.35
C LEU A 174 -6.79 -20.85 -21.45
N LEU A 175 -7.15 -21.58 -22.50
CA LEU A 175 -6.31 -21.83 -23.68
C LEU A 175 -6.01 -20.55 -24.46
N SER A 176 -6.98 -19.65 -24.62
CA SER A 176 -6.76 -18.37 -25.31
C SER A 176 -5.81 -17.46 -24.53
N ALA A 177 -5.86 -17.50 -23.19
CA ALA A 177 -4.88 -16.85 -22.34
C ALA A 177 -3.48 -17.50 -22.45
N GLU A 178 -3.42 -18.81 -22.71
CA GLU A 178 -2.17 -19.58 -22.87
C GLU A 178 -1.51 -19.43 -24.25
N ARG A 179 -2.29 -19.24 -25.33
CA ARG A 179 -1.80 -19.30 -26.72
C ARG A 179 -1.27 -17.98 -27.29
N SER A 180 -1.34 -16.88 -26.54
CA SER A 180 -0.82 -15.58 -26.98
C SER A 180 0.72 -15.58 -27.03
N TRP A 181 1.32 -14.84 -27.96
CA TRP A 181 2.78 -14.68 -28.12
C TRP A 181 3.50 -14.34 -26.80
N LEU A 182 2.77 -13.66 -25.91
CA LEU A 182 3.19 -13.34 -24.54
C LEU A 182 3.60 -14.58 -23.74
N ASN A 183 2.98 -15.76 -23.92
CA ASN A 183 3.27 -16.93 -23.11
C ASN A 183 4.66 -17.54 -23.41
N LYS A 184 5.15 -17.45 -24.66
CA LYS A 184 6.54 -17.82 -24.98
C LYS A 184 7.53 -16.92 -24.24
N CYS A 185 7.28 -15.61 -24.22
CA CYS A 185 8.05 -14.65 -23.42
C CYS A 185 7.93 -14.93 -21.91
N PHE A 186 6.73 -15.25 -21.41
CA PHE A 186 6.51 -15.61 -20.01
C PHE A 186 7.18 -16.92 -19.60
N ILE A 187 7.34 -17.90 -20.50
CA ILE A 187 8.07 -19.15 -20.24
C ILE A 187 9.56 -18.87 -19.98
N VAL A 188 10.18 -18.00 -20.80
CA VAL A 188 11.59 -17.59 -20.63
C VAL A 188 11.76 -16.71 -19.38
N CYS A 189 10.78 -15.87 -19.06
CA CYS A 189 10.77 -15.05 -17.84
C CYS A 189 10.41 -15.84 -16.56
N ARG A 190 10.07 -17.14 -16.62
CA ARG A 190 9.73 -17.95 -15.41
C ARG A 190 10.86 -18.09 -14.40
N PRO A 191 12.08 -18.53 -14.79
CA PRO A 191 13.18 -18.62 -13.84
C PRO A 191 13.45 -17.26 -13.20
N PHE A 192 13.37 -16.19 -14.00
CA PHE A 192 13.54 -14.82 -13.51
C PHE A 192 12.46 -14.40 -12.50
N GLN A 193 11.20 -14.76 -12.75
CA GLN A 193 10.09 -14.51 -11.80
C GLN A 193 10.29 -15.25 -10.46
N MET A 194 10.76 -16.50 -10.51
CA MET A 194 11.08 -17.30 -9.31
C MET A 194 12.26 -16.70 -8.54
N VAL A 195 13.33 -16.32 -9.24
CA VAL A 195 14.51 -15.68 -8.66
C VAL A 195 14.10 -14.38 -7.95
N PHE A 196 13.30 -13.53 -8.61
CA PHE A 196 12.79 -12.32 -7.95
C PHE A 196 11.92 -12.62 -6.73
N GLY A 197 11.08 -13.66 -6.78
CA GLY A 197 10.32 -14.08 -5.62
C GLY A 197 11.21 -14.43 -4.42
N ILE A 198 12.30 -15.18 -4.65
CA ILE A 198 13.29 -15.53 -3.61
C ILE A 198 14.02 -14.27 -3.12
N VAL A 199 14.46 -13.41 -4.03
CA VAL A 199 15.11 -12.13 -3.68
C VAL A 199 14.20 -11.27 -2.82
N PHE A 200 12.91 -11.17 -3.13
CA PHE A 200 11.94 -10.43 -2.31
C PHE A 200 11.73 -11.05 -0.92
N ILE A 201 11.78 -12.39 -0.78
CA ILE A 201 11.75 -13.04 0.54
C ILE A 201 12.98 -12.67 1.35
N LEU A 202 14.17 -12.74 0.75
CA LEU A 202 15.42 -12.36 1.42
C LEU A 202 15.42 -10.89 1.83
N LEU A 203 14.95 -10.00 0.94
CA LEU A 203 14.79 -8.59 1.23
C LEU A 203 13.80 -8.35 2.37
N ALA A 204 12.65 -9.04 2.36
CA ALA A 204 11.66 -8.97 3.44
C ALA A 204 12.26 -9.41 4.79
N LEU A 205 13.06 -10.47 4.79
CA LEU A 205 13.73 -10.98 5.99
C LEU A 205 14.76 -9.97 6.52
N ILE A 206 15.59 -9.40 5.65
CA ILE A 206 16.59 -8.38 6.02
C ILE A 206 15.91 -7.15 6.62
N ILE A 207 14.83 -6.66 5.98
CA ILE A 207 14.04 -5.53 6.48
C ILE A 207 13.41 -5.88 7.83
N PHE A 208 12.81 -7.06 7.97
CA PHE A 208 12.20 -7.51 9.22
C PHE A 208 13.21 -7.56 10.37
N VAL A 209 14.38 -8.18 10.15
CA VAL A 209 15.45 -8.26 11.15
C VAL A 209 15.96 -6.86 11.51
N SER A 210 16.13 -5.98 10.53
CA SER A 210 16.55 -4.59 10.75
C SER A 210 15.58 -3.83 11.64
N LEU A 211 14.28 -3.91 11.33
CA LEU A 211 13.24 -3.26 12.11
C LEU A 211 13.13 -3.85 13.51
N LEU A 212 13.26 -5.18 13.64
CA LEU A 212 13.25 -5.86 14.93
C LEU A 212 14.43 -5.40 15.81
N LEU A 213 15.63 -5.34 15.25
CA LEU A 213 16.82 -4.86 15.96
C LEU A 213 16.67 -3.39 16.37
N SER A 214 16.19 -2.52 15.47
CA SER A 214 15.91 -1.12 15.81
C SER A 214 14.88 -0.97 16.94
N CYS A 215 13.84 -1.81 16.95
CA CYS A 215 12.84 -1.81 18.03
C CYS A 215 13.41 -2.30 19.37
N ILE A 216 14.22 -3.37 19.35
CA ILE A 216 14.90 -3.88 20.54
C ILE A 216 15.85 -2.82 21.10
N ASP A 217 16.62 -2.15 20.25
CA ASP A 217 17.57 -1.12 20.66
C ASP A 217 16.85 0.07 21.34
N ARG A 218 15.73 0.51 20.76
CA ARG A 218 14.88 1.56 21.36
C ARG A 218 14.30 1.16 22.72
N ILE A 219 13.94 -0.09 22.92
CA ILE A 219 13.36 -0.55 24.20
C ILE A 219 14.44 -0.69 25.27
N LEU A 220 15.61 -1.23 24.93
CA LEU A 220 16.69 -1.50 25.89
C LEU A 220 17.50 -0.25 26.24
N HIS A 221 17.77 0.62 25.27
CA HIS A 221 18.68 1.75 25.41
C HIS A 221 18.01 3.12 25.17
N GLY A 222 16.72 3.14 24.83
CA GLY A 222 15.98 4.38 24.63
C GLY A 222 15.72 5.13 25.93
N LEU A 223 15.60 6.46 25.81
CA LEU A 223 15.14 7.32 26.90
C LEU A 223 13.69 6.90 27.20
N GLY A 224 13.41 6.45 28.42
CA GLY A 224 12.17 5.75 28.80
C GLY A 224 10.85 6.45 28.42
N TYR A 225 9.71 5.85 28.79
CA TYR A 225 8.38 6.19 28.25
C TYR A 225 8.01 7.70 28.17
N LYS A 226 8.53 8.55 29.07
CA LYS A 226 8.28 10.00 29.08
C LYS A 226 8.86 10.75 27.87
N MET A 227 9.90 10.20 27.24
CA MET A 227 10.58 10.79 26.06
C MET A 227 10.30 9.99 24.79
N GLY A 228 9.28 9.12 24.79
CA GLY A 228 8.85 8.38 23.60
C GLY A 228 9.86 7.37 23.06
N TYR A 229 10.76 6.83 23.90
CA TYR A 229 11.83 5.92 23.47
C TYR A 229 12.77 6.53 22.42
N ALA A 230 13.00 7.84 22.50
CA ALA A 230 14.03 8.51 21.71
C ALA A 230 15.39 7.87 22.01
N LEU A 231 16.09 7.43 20.96
CA LEU A 231 17.37 6.75 21.06
C LEU A 231 18.48 7.72 20.62
N PRO A 232 19.23 8.30 21.57
CA PRO A 232 20.24 9.30 21.25
C PRO A 232 21.49 8.70 20.60
N LYS A 233 21.84 7.45 20.91
CA LYS A 233 22.97 6.72 20.31
C LYS A 233 22.56 5.28 20.01
N PRO A 234 22.64 4.82 18.75
CA PRO A 234 22.38 3.42 18.42
C PRO A 234 23.52 2.54 18.95
N GLN A 235 23.16 1.49 19.70
CA GLN A 235 24.11 0.53 20.26
C GLN A 235 24.12 -0.76 19.45
N LEU A 236 22.99 -1.12 18.81
CA LEU A 236 22.89 -2.33 18.01
C LEU A 236 23.13 -2.06 16.51
N PRO A 237 23.93 -2.89 15.83
CA PRO A 237 24.15 -2.74 14.39
C PRO A 237 22.89 -3.12 13.59
N ASN A 238 22.36 -2.17 12.83
CA ASN A 238 21.25 -2.41 11.92
C ASN A 238 21.79 -2.78 10.51
N PRO A 239 21.46 -3.97 9.97
CA PRO A 239 22.06 -4.44 8.73
C PRO A 239 21.67 -3.61 7.50
N VAL A 240 20.43 -3.12 7.40
CA VAL A 240 20.03 -2.24 6.27
C VAL A 240 20.77 -0.92 6.32
N ASP A 241 20.94 -0.35 7.52
CA ASP A 241 21.65 0.91 7.72
C ASP A 241 23.12 0.81 7.31
N ILE A 242 23.80 -0.27 7.70
CA ILE A 242 25.18 -0.57 7.30
C ILE A 242 25.30 -0.71 5.78
N VAL A 243 24.35 -1.41 5.15
CA VAL A 243 24.34 -1.57 3.68
C VAL A 243 24.15 -0.22 3.00
N MET A 244 23.22 0.61 3.46
CA MET A 244 22.99 1.94 2.90
C MET A 244 24.23 2.84 3.03
N VAL A 245 24.84 2.93 4.21
CA VAL A 245 26.04 3.76 4.44
C VAL A 245 27.23 3.28 3.61
N ASN A 246 27.43 1.96 3.47
CA ASN A 246 28.51 1.46 2.61
C ASN A 246 28.23 1.72 1.12
N THR A 247 26.96 1.71 0.73
CA THR A 247 26.55 1.98 -0.64
C THR A 247 26.78 3.44 -1.04
N GLN A 248 26.70 4.39 -0.09
CA GLN A 248 26.99 5.81 -0.33
C GLN A 248 28.40 6.08 -0.88
N LYS A 249 29.36 5.18 -0.63
CA LYS A 249 30.74 5.30 -1.16
C LYS A 249 30.77 5.21 -2.70
N VAL A 250 29.75 4.62 -3.32
CA VAL A 250 29.65 4.41 -4.76
C VAL A 250 28.40 5.13 -5.29
N PHE A 251 28.54 6.42 -5.57
CA PHE A 251 27.47 7.21 -6.16
C PHE A 251 27.10 6.69 -7.58
N PRO A 252 25.81 6.57 -7.97
CA PRO A 252 24.56 6.92 -7.28
C PRO A 252 23.78 5.69 -6.74
N LEU A 253 24.49 4.64 -6.32
CA LEU A 253 23.87 3.35 -6.01
C LEU A 253 22.92 3.44 -4.80
N ASP A 254 23.20 4.35 -3.87
CA ASP A 254 22.43 4.60 -2.66
C ASP A 254 21.01 5.09 -2.95
N TYR A 255 20.85 6.03 -3.89
CA TYR A 255 19.55 6.50 -4.37
C TYR A 255 18.73 5.38 -5.03
N ILE A 256 19.39 4.51 -5.81
CA ILE A 256 18.73 3.36 -6.44
C ILE A 256 18.23 2.40 -5.36
N LEU A 257 19.05 2.13 -4.33
CA LEU A 257 18.71 1.22 -3.25
C LEU A 257 17.55 1.74 -2.39
N ILE A 258 17.59 3.00 -1.93
CA ILE A 258 16.49 3.56 -1.15
C ILE A 258 15.20 3.65 -1.97
N SER A 259 15.30 4.04 -3.25
CA SER A 259 14.14 4.04 -4.15
C SER A 259 13.58 2.63 -4.33
N ALA A 260 14.43 1.60 -4.43
CA ALA A 260 14.00 0.21 -4.53
C ALA A 260 13.29 -0.26 -3.26
N ILE A 261 13.75 0.13 -2.07
CA ILE A 261 13.11 -0.20 -0.79
C ILE A 261 11.73 0.47 -0.66
N ILE A 262 11.63 1.76 -0.98
CA ILE A 262 10.35 2.49 -0.95
C ILE A 262 9.36 1.87 -1.95
N MET A 263 9.83 1.62 -3.18
CA MET A 263 9.04 1.01 -4.22
C MET A 263 8.59 -0.41 -3.81
N TYR A 264 9.45 -1.17 -3.16
CA TYR A 264 9.12 -2.48 -2.60
C TYR A 264 7.99 -2.40 -1.57
N TRP A 265 8.06 -1.48 -0.59
CA TRP A 265 6.98 -1.28 0.38
C TRP A 265 5.66 -0.91 -0.29
N VAL A 266 5.67 0.00 -1.25
CA VAL A 266 4.47 0.39 -2.02
C VAL A 266 3.88 -0.81 -2.77
N PHE A 267 4.71 -1.61 -3.44
CA PHE A 267 4.26 -2.82 -4.13
C PHE A 267 3.70 -3.87 -3.17
N CYS A 268 4.32 -4.07 -2.01
CA CYS A 268 3.80 -4.92 -0.95
C CYS A 268 2.41 -4.45 -0.50
N SER A 269 2.23 -3.17 -0.17
CA SER A 269 0.93 -2.62 0.22
C SER A 269 -0.13 -2.84 -0.85
N MET A 270 0.20 -2.57 -2.13
CA MET A 270 -0.71 -2.79 -3.25
C MET A 270 -1.09 -4.27 -3.41
N ALA A 271 -0.12 -5.18 -3.27
CA ALA A 271 -0.36 -6.62 -3.31
C ALA A 271 -1.24 -7.08 -2.13
N GLY A 272 -1.01 -6.54 -0.93
CA GLY A 272 -1.79 -6.80 0.27
C GLY A 272 -3.25 -6.37 0.12
N ILE A 273 -3.49 -5.13 -0.30
CA ILE A 273 -4.83 -4.58 -0.57
C ILE A 273 -5.56 -5.40 -1.65
N LYS A 274 -4.86 -5.83 -2.71
CA LYS A 274 -5.44 -6.63 -3.79
C LYS A 274 -5.90 -8.02 -3.30
N GLN A 275 -5.11 -8.71 -2.49
CA GLN A 275 -5.40 -10.07 -2.05
C GLN A 275 -6.40 -10.11 -0.87
N MET A 276 -6.24 -9.23 0.11
CA MET A 276 -7.09 -9.16 1.30
C MET A 276 -8.44 -8.45 1.03
N GLY A 277 -8.46 -7.50 0.09
CA GLY A 277 -9.58 -6.58 -0.12
C GLY A 277 -9.55 -5.40 0.85
N ILE A 278 -10.49 -4.46 0.71
CA ILE A 278 -10.59 -3.30 1.62
C ILE A 278 -11.45 -3.70 2.82
N TRP A 279 -10.85 -3.68 4.01
CA TRP A 279 -11.51 -3.93 5.29
C TRP A 279 -11.83 -2.61 5.98
N PHE A 280 -13.04 -2.51 6.54
CA PHE A 280 -13.45 -1.39 7.38
C PHE A 280 -14.08 -1.98 8.66
N PHE A 281 -13.50 -1.71 9.83
CA PHE A 281 -13.98 -2.18 11.14
C PHE A 281 -14.41 -3.66 11.14
N TRP A 282 -13.53 -4.56 10.68
CA TRP A 282 -13.76 -6.01 10.53
C TRP A 282 -14.77 -6.49 9.47
N ILE A 283 -15.40 -5.59 8.71
CA ILE A 283 -16.27 -5.97 7.59
C ILE A 283 -15.53 -5.78 6.27
N ARG A 284 -15.52 -6.83 5.43
CA ARG A 284 -14.94 -6.78 4.07
C ARG A 284 -15.88 -6.02 3.13
N MET A 285 -15.66 -4.72 2.98
CA MET A 285 -16.48 -3.81 2.16
C MET A 285 -16.31 -4.05 0.66
N TYR A 286 -15.08 -4.15 0.17
CA TYR A 286 -14.81 -4.27 -1.27
C TYR A 286 -13.84 -5.40 -1.58
N LYS A 287 -14.27 -6.33 -2.44
CA LYS A 287 -13.38 -7.32 -3.07
C LYS A 287 -12.81 -6.75 -4.36
N ILE A 288 -11.51 -6.49 -4.38
CA ILE A 288 -10.81 -5.99 -5.56
C ILE A 288 -10.63 -7.14 -6.55
N ARG A 289 -11.19 -6.98 -7.76
CA ARG A 289 -10.96 -7.88 -8.90
C ARG A 289 -10.39 -7.10 -10.06
N VAL A 290 -9.37 -7.67 -10.70
CA VAL A 290 -8.76 -7.10 -11.91
C VAL A 290 -9.86 -6.87 -12.95
N GLN A 291 -9.90 -5.67 -13.53
CA GLN A 291 -10.86 -5.23 -14.57
C GLN A 291 -12.35 -5.14 -14.16
N ARG A 292 -12.72 -5.40 -12.89
CA ARG A 292 -14.13 -5.30 -12.42
C ARG A 292 -14.29 -4.56 -11.09
N THR A 293 -13.40 -3.62 -10.79
CA THR A 293 -13.49 -2.75 -9.60
C THR A 293 -14.40 -1.55 -9.85
N ARG A 294 -15.29 -1.24 -8.91
CA ARG A 294 -16.07 0.00 -8.96
C ARG A 294 -15.15 1.22 -8.74
N PRO A 295 -15.37 2.36 -9.44
CA PRO A 295 -14.52 3.56 -9.31
C PRO A 295 -14.36 4.06 -7.87
N GLN A 296 -15.41 3.95 -7.05
CA GLN A 296 -15.38 4.34 -5.65
C GLN A 296 -14.37 3.53 -4.82
N ALA A 297 -14.22 2.22 -5.09
CA ALA A 297 -13.25 1.38 -4.41
C ALA A 297 -11.81 1.71 -4.80
N LEU A 298 -11.61 2.19 -6.04
CA LEU A 298 -10.30 2.66 -6.51
C LEU A 298 -9.87 3.93 -5.74
N LEU A 299 -10.80 4.86 -5.50
CA LEU A 299 -10.53 6.06 -4.70
C LEU A 299 -10.14 5.70 -3.26
N PHE A 300 -10.87 4.80 -2.60
CA PHE A 300 -10.51 4.34 -1.26
C PHE A 300 -9.16 3.63 -1.21
N MET A 301 -8.83 2.82 -2.22
CA MET A 301 -7.51 2.18 -2.33
C MET A 301 -6.40 3.23 -2.45
N CYS A 302 -6.60 4.27 -3.26
CA CYS A 302 -5.65 5.38 -3.40
C CYS A 302 -5.46 6.13 -2.07
N MET A 303 -6.54 6.43 -1.36
CA MET A 303 -6.48 7.10 -0.05
C MET A 303 -5.69 6.26 0.98
N ILE A 304 -5.96 4.96 1.06
CA ILE A 304 -5.22 4.04 1.96
C ILE A 304 -3.75 3.99 1.54
N LEU A 305 -3.46 3.90 0.24
CA LEU A 305 -2.08 3.86 -0.25
C LEU A 305 -1.33 5.17 0.08
N MET A 306 -1.98 6.33 -0.03
CA MET A 306 -1.39 7.62 0.37
C MET A 306 -1.07 7.66 1.87
N LEU A 307 -1.97 7.17 2.73
CA LEU A 307 -1.72 7.08 4.18
C LEU A 307 -0.54 6.15 4.50
N ILE A 308 -0.42 5.02 3.78
CA ILE A 308 0.71 4.10 3.94
C ILE A 308 2.01 4.76 3.46
N VAL A 309 2.01 5.47 2.33
CA VAL A 309 3.21 6.20 1.84
C VAL A 309 3.64 7.28 2.83
N LEU A 310 2.71 8.05 3.39
CA LEU A 310 3.01 9.01 4.44
C LEU A 310 3.72 8.33 5.63
N THR A 311 3.19 7.19 6.06
CA THR A 311 3.75 6.42 7.17
C THR A 311 5.11 5.81 6.84
N ASN A 312 5.30 5.32 5.61
CA ASN A 312 6.57 4.78 5.13
C ASN A 312 7.71 5.81 5.26
N ASN A 313 7.43 7.10 5.04
CA ASN A 313 8.45 8.14 5.19
C ASN A 313 8.99 8.20 6.63
N ILE A 314 8.12 8.06 7.64
CA ILE A 314 8.55 7.98 9.05
C ILE A 314 9.22 6.63 9.33
N MET A 315 8.71 5.55 8.73
CA MET A 315 9.25 4.20 8.91
C MET A 315 10.70 4.07 8.40
N LEU A 316 11.10 4.86 7.38
CA LEU A 316 12.48 4.93 6.90
C LEU A 316 13.47 5.36 7.99
N TYR A 317 13.09 6.32 8.86
CA TYR A 317 13.94 6.75 9.98
C TYR A 317 14.16 5.64 11.02
N THR A 318 13.24 4.69 11.13
CA THR A 318 13.43 3.51 11.99
C THR A 318 14.22 2.41 11.28
N LEU A 319 14.11 2.31 9.96
CA LEU A 319 14.83 1.34 9.14
C LEU A 319 16.32 1.67 8.99
N SER A 320 16.67 2.95 8.81
CA SER A 320 18.05 3.38 8.57
C SER A 320 18.25 4.79 9.16
N PRO A 321 18.40 4.90 10.49
CA PRO A 321 18.44 6.19 11.16
C PRO A 321 19.66 7.02 10.71
N GLN A 322 20.82 6.40 10.48
CA GLN A 322 22.05 7.10 10.11
C GLN A 322 21.97 7.67 8.70
N TYR A 323 21.59 6.83 7.74
CA TYR A 323 21.49 7.22 6.33
C TYR A 323 20.43 8.29 6.11
N VAL A 324 19.23 8.12 6.67
CA VAL A 324 18.10 9.04 6.39
C VAL A 324 18.31 10.40 7.06
N THR A 325 18.95 10.43 8.23
CA THR A 325 19.19 11.69 8.97
C THR A 325 20.31 12.51 8.35
N PHE A 326 21.43 11.87 8.03
CA PHE A 326 22.64 12.58 7.64
C PHE A 326 22.97 12.48 6.15
N GLY A 327 22.48 11.46 5.46
CA GLY A 327 22.81 11.25 4.05
C GLY A 327 24.31 11.24 3.82
N SER A 328 24.77 11.97 2.79
CA SER A 328 26.18 12.15 2.45
C SER A 328 26.80 13.42 3.06
N GLN A 329 26.19 13.99 4.10
CA GLN A 329 26.67 15.23 4.72
C GLN A 329 27.98 14.99 5.48
N HIS A 330 28.87 15.97 5.39
CA HIS A 330 30.14 16.00 6.10
C HIS A 330 30.26 17.34 6.82
N TYR A 331 30.96 17.33 7.96
CA TYR A 331 31.28 18.53 8.72
C TYR A 331 32.80 18.66 8.86
N TRP A 332 33.25 19.90 9.07
CA TRP A 332 34.66 20.19 9.36
C TRP A 332 34.91 20.00 10.85
N GLN A 333 35.84 19.12 11.19
CA GLN A 333 36.33 18.96 12.56
C GLN A 333 37.72 19.60 12.67
N ASN A 334 37.83 20.62 13.51
CA ASN A 334 39.11 21.23 13.84
C ASN A 334 39.81 20.38 14.90
N GLY A 335 40.99 19.87 14.57
CA GLY A 335 41.90 19.20 15.50
C GLY A 335 43.12 20.08 15.78
N THR A 336 43.65 19.98 16.99
CA THR A 336 44.93 20.59 17.36
C THR A 336 45.99 19.51 17.45
N ASN A 337 47.07 19.64 16.67
CA ASN A 337 48.24 18.79 16.82
C ASN A 337 48.99 19.21 18.09
N HIS A 338 48.86 18.45 19.18
CA HIS A 338 49.53 18.73 20.46
C HIS A 338 51.06 18.79 20.37
N ALA A 339 51.67 18.24 19.31
CA ALA A 339 53.11 18.27 19.08
C ALA A 339 53.60 19.56 18.38
N THR A 340 52.76 20.21 17.56
CA THR A 340 53.15 21.37 16.74
C THR A 340 52.32 22.63 17.01
N ASN A 341 51.29 22.56 17.85
CA ASN A 341 50.30 23.63 18.06
C ASN A 341 49.64 24.14 16.77
N GLU A 342 49.62 23.33 15.71
CA GLU A 342 48.94 23.65 14.47
C GLU A 342 47.49 23.16 14.52
N THR A 343 46.57 24.03 14.11
CA THR A 343 45.16 23.69 13.90
C THR A 343 44.98 23.15 12.49
N PHE A 344 44.42 21.95 12.38
CA PHE A 344 44.07 21.35 11.09
C PHE A 344 42.56 21.09 11.05
N ALA A 345 41.96 21.29 9.87
CA ALA A 345 40.55 20.98 9.65
C ALA A 345 40.46 19.70 8.82
N THR A 346 39.90 18.64 9.40
CA THR A 346 39.58 17.40 8.68
C THR A 346 38.11 17.34 8.35
N LEU A 347 37.79 16.95 7.12
CA LEU A 347 36.43 16.67 6.70
C LEU A 347 36.01 15.29 7.23
N VAL A 348 34.98 15.24 8.08
CA VAL A 348 34.50 14.02 8.73
C VAL A 348 33.03 13.80 8.37
N PRO A 349 32.59 12.56 8.03
CA PRO A 349 31.19 12.28 7.76
C PRO A 349 30.33 12.45 9.02
N CYS A 350 29.13 13.03 8.86
CA CYS A 350 28.17 13.14 9.96
C CYS A 350 27.75 11.75 10.44
N ASN A 351 27.83 11.48 11.75
CA ASN A 351 27.36 10.21 12.32
C ASN A 351 26.58 10.37 13.63
N LEU A 352 25.71 9.40 13.92
CA LEU A 352 24.94 9.31 15.16
C LEU A 352 25.83 9.13 16.40
N ASN A 353 27.09 8.74 16.21
CA ASN A 353 28.07 8.57 17.28
C ASN A 353 28.88 9.84 17.58
N ALA A 354 28.76 10.88 16.76
CA ALA A 354 29.45 12.14 17.00
C ALA A 354 28.95 12.69 18.34
N THR A 355 29.89 12.98 19.23
CA THR A 355 29.58 13.68 20.48
C THR A 355 28.94 15.01 20.10
N GLN A 356 27.70 15.23 20.54
CA GLN A 356 27.11 16.57 20.54
C GLN A 356 28.12 17.48 21.25
N GLY A 357 28.72 18.38 20.48
CA GLY A 357 29.66 19.39 20.97
C GLY A 357 28.93 20.45 21.77
#